data_AF-F0JHF5-F1
#
_entry.id   AF-F0JHF5-F1
#
_cell.length_a   1.000
_cell.length_b   1.000
_cell.length_c   1.000
_cell.angle_alpha   90.00
_cell.angle_beta   90.00
_cell.angle_gamma   90.00
#
_symmetry.space_group_name_H-M   'P 1'
#
loop_
_entity.id
_entity.type
_entity.pdbx_description
1 polymer ?
#
loop_
_entity_poly.entity_id
_entity_poly.type
_entity_poly.pdbx_seq_one_letter_code
_entity_poly.pdbx_strand_id
1 'polypeptide(L)'
;MEQIERIRKRQLQFALGVGIPYFAFVIGIFLLVYLASAWVTGISILGFPLHYWLVAVAIYPITWGLFIWYVGKANRIEDEIADTVEGE
;
A
#
# COMPACT_ATOMS: atom_id res chain seq x y z
N MET A 1 19.09 11.19 21.82
CA MET A 1 17.65 11.57 21.88
C MET A 1 17.15 12.24 20.59
N GLU A 2 17.75 13.35 20.13
CA GLU A 2 17.33 14.03 18.88
C GLU A 2 17.41 13.17 17.61
N GLN A 3 18.42 12.30 17.49
CA GLN A 3 18.58 11.43 16.32
C GLN A 3 17.46 10.39 16.19
N ILE A 4 17.11 9.72 17.30
CA ILE A 4 16.02 8.73 17.35
C ILE A 4 14.68 9.39 16.97
N GLU A 5 14.42 10.62 17.42
CA GLU A 5 13.19 11.33 17.05
C GLU A 5 13.16 11.69 15.55
N ARG A 6 14.31 12.12 14.99
CA ARG A 6 14.43 12.39 13.56
C ARG A 6 14.15 11.15 12.71
N ILE A 7 14.67 9.99 13.11
CA ILE A 7 14.45 8.76 12.37
C ILE A 7 13.00 8.26 12.50
N ARG A 8 12.39 8.37 13.69
CA ARG A 8 10.95 8.07 13.86
C ARG A 8 10.07 8.96 12.99
N LYS A 9 10.36 10.26 12.91
CA LYS A 9 9.63 11.17 12.00
C LYS A 9 9.79 10.76 10.53
N ARG A 10 10.97 10.28 10.14
CA ARG A 10 11.25 9.77 8.79
C ARG A 10 10.49 8.48 8.49
N GLN A 11 10.44 7.52 9.43
CA GLN A 11 9.61 6.31 9.31
C GLN A 11 8.13 6.65 9.19
N LEU A 12 7.62 7.58 10.02
CA LEU A 12 6.23 8.02 9.96
C LEU A 12 5.90 8.72 8.64
N GLN A 13 6.76 9.62 8.16
CA GLN A 13 6.58 10.28 6.87
C GLN A 13 6.60 9.27 5.71
N PHE A 14 7.46 8.26 5.77
CA PHE A 14 7.50 7.18 4.79
C PHE A 14 6.21 6.35 4.83
N ALA A 15 5.76 5.95 6.02
CA ALA A 15 4.51 5.21 6.21
C ALA A 15 3.29 5.99 5.70
N LEU A 16 3.19 7.27 6.01
CA LEU A 16 2.11 8.13 5.53
C LEU A 16 2.19 8.38 4.02
N GLY A 17 3.41 8.60 3.50
CA GLY A 17 3.64 8.86 2.08
C GLY A 17 3.29 7.66 1.18
N VAL A 18 3.36 6.44 1.72
CA VAL A 18 2.98 5.22 1.00
C VAL A 18 1.53 4.82 1.29
N GLY A 19 1.12 4.92 2.55
CA GLY A 19 -0.22 4.52 3.02
C GLY A 19 -1.32 5.40 2.45
N ILE A 20 -1.17 6.73 2.48
CA ILE A 20 -2.22 7.65 2.02
C ILE A 20 -2.56 7.44 0.53
N PRO A 21 -1.58 7.41 -0.41
CA PRO A 21 -1.89 7.12 -1.81
C PRO A 21 -2.49 5.74 -2.03
N TYR A 22 -2.03 4.73 -1.29
CA TYR A 22 -2.57 3.37 -1.40
C TYR A 22 -4.04 3.31 -0.92
N PHE A 23 -4.37 3.90 0.23
CA PHE A 23 -5.76 3.96 0.69
C PHE A 23 -6.65 4.75 -0.27
N ALA A 24 -6.16 5.89 -0.79
CA ALA A 24 -6.88 6.66 -1.79
C ALA A 24 -7.14 5.84 -3.07
N PHE A 25 -6.15 5.07 -3.52
CA PHE A 25 -6.29 4.16 -4.66
C PHE A 25 -7.36 3.09 -4.41
N VAL A 26 -7.30 2.38 -3.27
CA VAL A 26 -8.28 1.33 -2.93
C VAL A 26 -9.70 1.90 -2.83
N ILE A 27 -9.87 3.04 -2.14
CA ILE A 27 -11.16 3.74 -2.05
C ILE A 27 -11.64 4.15 -3.44
N GLY A 28 -10.74 4.68 -4.28
CA GLY A 28 -11.04 5.07 -5.65
C GLY A 28 -11.55 3.91 -6.50
N ILE A 29 -10.92 2.75 -6.43
CA ILE A 29 -11.38 1.53 -7.14
C ILE A 29 -12.75 1.09 -6.62
N PHE A 30 -12.95 1.10 -5.30
CA PHE A 30 -14.23 0.72 -4.71
C PHE A 30 -15.38 1.66 -5.15
N LEU A 31 -15.12 2.97 -5.14
CA LEU A 31 -16.05 3.97 -5.65
C LEU A 31 -16.31 3.78 -7.15
N LEU A 32 -15.28 3.54 -7.96
CA LEU A 32 -15.43 3.29 -9.38
C LEU A 32 -16.34 2.08 -9.64
N VAL A 33 -16.12 0.97 -8.93
CA VAL A 33 -16.97 -0.22 -9.03
C VAL A 33 -18.40 0.06 -8.57
N TYR A 34 -18.58 0.83 -7.50
CA TYR A 34 -19.89 1.18 -6.97
C TYR A 34 -20.69 2.05 -7.95
N LEU A 35 -20.09 3.13 -8.46
CA LEU A 35 -20.75 4.04 -9.40
C LEU A 35 -20.96 3.41 -10.78
N ALA A 36 -20.00 2.61 -11.26
CA ALA A 36 -20.11 1.91 -12.55
C ALA A 36 -20.77 0.52 -12.42
N SER A 37 -21.45 0.24 -11.31
CA SER A 37 -21.96 -1.10 -10.99
C SER A 37 -22.80 -1.71 -12.10
N ALA A 38 -23.70 -0.95 -12.73
CA ALA A 38 -24.53 -1.43 -13.84
C ALA A 38 -23.72 -1.92 -15.06
N TRP A 39 -22.58 -1.29 -15.36
CA TRP A 39 -21.68 -1.69 -16.44
C TRP A 39 -20.79 -2.88 -16.03
N VAL A 40 -20.27 -2.83 -14.80
CA VAL A 40 -19.29 -3.81 -14.31
C VAL A 40 -19.95 -5.14 -13.92
N THR A 41 -21.22 -5.14 -13.49
CA THR A 41 -21.96 -6.39 -13.21
C THR A 41 -22.54 -7.03 -14.47
N GLY A 42 -22.70 -6.26 -15.56
CA GLY A 42 -23.16 -6.78 -16.85
C GLY A 42 -22.12 -7.63 -17.60
N ILE A 43 -20.85 -7.50 -17.24
CA ILE A 43 -19.75 -8.24 -17.84
C ILE A 43 -19.35 -9.38 -16.91
N SER A 44 -19.47 -10.62 -17.38
CA SER A 44 -19.00 -11.80 -16.68
C SER A 44 -17.80 -12.42 -17.41
N ILE A 45 -16.77 -12.76 -16.65
CA ILE A 45 -15.57 -13.46 -17.12
C ILE A 45 -15.49 -14.76 -16.34
N LEU A 46 -15.47 -15.90 -17.05
CA LEU A 46 -15.45 -17.25 -16.46
C LEU A 46 -16.55 -17.49 -15.41
N GLY A 47 -17.73 -16.89 -15.61
CA GLY A 47 -18.87 -17.01 -14.69
C GLY A 47 -18.81 -16.08 -13.48
N PHE A 48 -17.76 -15.26 -13.34
CA PHE A 48 -17.64 -14.26 -12.28
C PHE A 48 -17.84 -12.85 -12.84
N PRO A 49 -18.59 -11.98 -12.14
CA PRO A 49 -18.70 -10.57 -12.50
C PRO A 49 -17.34 -9.86 -12.56
N LEU A 50 -17.20 -8.90 -13.47
CA LEU A 50 -15.94 -8.18 -13.73
C LEU A 50 -15.36 -7.49 -12.48
N HIS A 51 -16.19 -7.08 -11.51
CA HIS A 51 -15.70 -6.42 -10.30
C HIS A 51 -14.82 -7.34 -9.44
N TYR A 52 -15.07 -8.66 -9.42
CA TYR A 52 -14.21 -9.60 -8.72
C TYR A 52 -12.81 -9.67 -9.35
N TRP A 53 -12.74 -9.63 -10.68
CA TRP A 53 -11.48 -9.61 -11.42
C TRP A 53 -10.71 -8.31 -11.22
N LEU A 54 -11.42 -7.18 -11.16
CA LEU A 54 -10.83 -5.88 -10.82
C LEU A 54 -10.11 -5.93 -9.46
N VAL A 55 -10.75 -6.49 -8.44
CA VAL A 55 -10.10 -6.64 -7.12
C VAL A 55 -8.96 -7.66 -7.18
N ALA A 56 -9.19 -8.82 -7.79
CA ALA A 56 -8.22 -9.92 -7.82
C ALA A 56 -6.94 -9.59 -8.61
N VAL A 57 -7.04 -8.82 -9.70
CA VAL A 57 -5.91 -8.53 -10.59
C VAL A 57 -5.36 -7.14 -10.39
N ALA A 58 -6.20 -6.14 -10.10
CA ALA A 58 -5.71 -4.78 -9.89
C ALA A 58 -5.29 -4.55 -8.44
N ILE A 59 -6.09 -4.94 -7.45
CA ILE A 59 -5.78 -4.64 -6.05
C ILE A 59 -4.71 -5.60 -5.52
N TYR A 60 -4.95 -6.92 -5.56
CA TYR A 60 -4.07 -7.88 -4.88
C TYR A 60 -2.59 -7.84 -5.31
N PRO A 61 -2.24 -7.90 -6.61
CA PRO A 61 -0.85 -7.84 -7.06
C PRO A 61 -0.18 -6.51 -6.72
N ILE A 62 -0.91 -5.39 -6.84
CA ILE A 62 -0.40 -4.07 -6.47
C ILE A 62 -0.13 -4.02 -4.96
N THR A 63 -1.06 -4.49 -4.14
CA THR A 63 -0.91 -4.56 -2.68
C THR A 63 0.30 -5.41 -2.31
N TRP A 64 0.46 -6.59 -2.90
CA TRP A 64 1.60 -7.47 -2.64
C TRP A 64 2.93 -6.82 -3.02
N GLY A 65 3.02 -6.25 -4.22
CA GLY A 65 4.24 -5.57 -4.68
C GLY A 65 4.60 -4.37 -3.80
N LEU A 66 3.59 -3.57 -3.43
CA LEU A 66 3.75 -2.43 -2.54
C LEU A 66 4.17 -2.88 -1.14
N PHE A 67 3.62 -3.98 -0.63
CA PHE A 67 3.95 -4.51 0.70
C PHE A 67 5.39 -5.03 0.76
N ILE A 68 5.81 -5.82 -0.24
CA ILE A 68 7.19 -6.32 -0.35
C ILE A 68 8.17 -5.14 -0.38
N TRP A 69 7.89 -4.13 -1.21
CA TRP A 69 8.74 -2.95 -1.32
C TRP A 69 8.75 -2.12 -0.03
N TYR A 70 7.58 -1.92 0.58
CA TYR A 70 7.41 -1.15 1.81
C TYR A 70 8.16 -1.79 2.99
N VAL A 71 7.99 -3.10 3.19
CA VAL A 71 8.69 -3.86 4.25
C VAL A 71 10.19 -3.82 4.05
N GLY A 72 10.68 -4.03 2.82
CA GLY A 72 12.11 -3.94 2.52
C GLY A 72 12.69 -2.56 2.82
N LYS A 73 11.94 -1.49 2.52
CA LYS A 73 12.33 -0.12 2.87
C LYS A 73 12.27 0.17 4.36
N ALA A 74 11.26 -0.34 5.06
CA ALA A 74 11.09 -0.16 6.49
C ALA A 74 12.24 -0.83 7.27
N ASN A 75 12.55 -2.09 6.94
CA ASN A 75 13.67 -2.82 7.55
C ASN A 75 14.99 -2.07 7.39
N ARG A 76 15.26 -1.54 6.19
CA ARG A 76 16.49 -0.77 5.96
C ARG A 76 16.58 0.50 6.82
N ILE A 77 15.45 1.12 7.15
CA ILE A 77 15.43 2.28 8.05
C ILE A 77 15.66 1.83 9.50
N GLU A 78 15.17 0.65 9.90
CA GLU A 78 15.46 0.07 11.22
C GLU A 78 16.94 -0.31 11.37
N ASP A 79 17.55 -0.90 10.33
CA ASP A 79 18.99 -1.20 10.31
C ASP A 79 19.82 0.09 10.46
N GLU A 80 19.45 1.18 9.76
CA GLU A 80 20.09 2.50 9.92
C GLU A 80 20.00 3.01 11.37
N ILE A 81 18.93 2.69 12.12
CA ILE A 81 18.80 3.05 13.55
C ILE A 81 19.72 2.20 14.41
N ALA A 82 19.74 0.89 14.18
CA ALA A 82 20.52 -0.06 14.98
C ALA A 82 22.02 0.27 14.93
N ASP A 83 22.56 0.49 13.73
CA ASP A 83 23.97 0.88 13.54
C ASP A 83 24.32 2.19 14.27
N THR A 84 23.38 3.13 14.30
CA THR A 84 23.58 4.44 14.96
C THR A 84 23.57 4.31 16.50
N VAL A 85 22.81 3.36 17.04
CA VAL A 85 22.70 3.12 18.48
C VAL A 85 23.86 2.26 19.01
N GLU A 86 24.39 1.32 18.22
CA GLU A 86 25.55 0.49 18.62
C GLU A 86 26.90 1.21 18.46
N GLY A 87 26.96 2.28 17.66
CA GLY A 87 28.17 3.09 17.45
C GLY A 87 28.41 4.21 18.49
N GLU A 88 27.48 4.42 19.44
CA GLU A 88 27.64 5.29 20.62
C GLU A 88 28.02 4.47 21.86
#